data_AF-A0A540W4K5-F1
#
_entry.id   AF-A0A540W4K5-F1
#
_cell.length_a   1.000
_cell.length_b   1.000
_cell.length_c   1.000
_cell.angle_alpha   90.00
_cell.angle_beta   90.00
_cell.angle_gamma   90.00
#
_symmetry.space_group_name_H-M   'P 1'
#
loop_
_entity.id
_entity.type
_entity.pdbx_description
1 polymer ?
#
loop_
_entity_poly.entity_id
_entity_poly.type
_entity_poly.pdbx_seq_one_letter_code
_entity_poly.pdbx_strand_id
1 'polypeptide(L)'
;MNATLTHRFPGYTLTRPFDQSAALLDLRALGQKLDRQAAIGASKEKLDETLSVMSEVHGRIVVTLTDALMPTTERRWHASRVIDSELRAVA
;
A
#
# COMPACT_ATOMS: atom_id res chain seq x y z
N MET A 1 -11.40 5.51 -16.72
CA MET A 1 -12.46 5.77 -15.73
C MET A 1 -11.81 5.67 -14.35
N ASN A 2 -11.81 6.75 -13.55
CA ASN A 2 -11.08 6.79 -12.27
C ASN A 2 -11.91 6.18 -11.15
N ALA A 3 -11.53 4.98 -10.70
CA ALA A 3 -12.15 4.34 -9.55
C ALA A 3 -11.67 5.00 -8.25
N THR A 4 -12.47 5.94 -7.74
CA THR A 4 -12.27 6.53 -6.41
C THR A 4 -12.86 5.57 -5.38
N LEU A 5 -12.01 4.75 -4.74
CA LEU A 5 -12.43 3.90 -3.63
C LEU A 5 -12.32 4.68 -2.32
N THR A 6 -13.45 5.23 -1.90
CA THR A 6 -13.64 5.96 -0.65
C THR A 6 -13.74 4.99 0.53
N HIS A 7 -12.63 4.33 0.91
CA HIS A 7 -12.60 3.61 2.19
C HIS A 7 -12.18 4.58 3.31
N ARG A 8 -13.17 4.90 4.14
CA ARG A 8 -13.17 5.97 5.14
C ARG A 8 -12.40 5.56 6.39
N PHE A 9 -11.10 5.83 6.43
CA PHE A 9 -10.44 6.25 7.67
C PHE A 9 -10.68 7.76 7.83
N PRO A 10 -11.05 8.27 9.02
CA PRO A 10 -11.29 9.69 9.17
C PRO A 10 -9.96 10.45 9.06
N GLY A 11 -9.72 11.10 7.92
CA GLY A 11 -8.77 12.22 7.83
C GLY A 11 -7.89 12.33 6.58
N TYR A 12 -7.70 11.29 5.77
CA TYR A 12 -6.75 11.38 4.65
C TYR A 12 -7.31 10.85 3.34
N THR A 13 -7.78 11.78 2.51
CA THR A 13 -8.12 11.55 1.11
C THR A 13 -6.85 11.19 0.34
N LEU A 14 -6.82 10.04 -0.32
CA LEU A 14 -5.72 9.50 -1.14
C LEU A 14 -5.55 10.24 -2.50
N THR A 15 -5.60 11.57 -2.49
CA THR A 15 -5.32 12.42 -3.68
C THR A 15 -3.92 13.05 -3.65
N ARG A 16 -3.12 12.76 -2.62
CA ARG A 16 -1.73 13.24 -2.51
C ARG A 16 -0.74 12.21 -3.07
N PRO A 17 0.38 12.66 -3.67
CA PRO A 17 1.46 11.75 -4.05
C PRO A 17 1.86 10.92 -2.84
N PHE A 18 2.18 9.65 -3.07
CA PHE A 18 2.65 8.74 -2.03
C PHE A 18 3.82 9.39 -1.27
N ASP A 19 3.60 9.73 -0.01
CA ASP A 19 4.63 10.30 0.84
C ASP A 19 5.40 9.14 1.49
N GLN A 20 6.52 8.79 0.86
CA GLN A 20 7.39 7.71 1.34
C GLN A 20 7.90 7.98 2.77
N SER A 21 8.13 9.24 3.14
CA SER A 21 8.61 9.58 4.48
C SER A 21 7.52 9.32 5.52
N ALA A 22 6.28 9.72 5.23
CA ALA A 22 5.13 9.40 6.07
C ALA A 22 4.92 7.88 6.19
N ALA A 23 4.99 7.13 5.08
CA ALA A 23 4.83 5.68 5.09
C ALA A 23 5.90 4.95 5.93
N LEU A 24 7.15 5.42 5.90
CA LEU A 24 8.22 4.87 6.74
C LEU A 24 8.03 5.21 8.22
N LEU A 25 7.50 6.40 8.53
CA LEU A 25 7.13 6.78 9.90
C LEU A 25 5.99 5.91 10.43
N ASP A 26 4.97 5.65 9.61
CA ASP A 26 3.85 4.77 9.94
C ASP A 26 4.35 3.33 10.22
N LEU A 27 5.26 2.81 9.38
CA LEU A 27 5.85 1.50 9.58
C LEU A 27 6.64 1.42 10.90
N ARG A 28 7.39 2.48 11.25
CA ARG A 28 8.10 2.57 12.54
C ARG A 28 7.13 2.59 13.72
N ALA A 29 6.04 3.36 13.63
CA ALA A 29 5.03 3.44 14.68
C ALA A 29 4.32 2.10 14.90
N LEU A 30 4.03 1.38 13.81
CA LEU A 30 3.46 0.03 13.87
C LEU A 30 4.43 -0.97 14.51
N GLY A 31 5.74 -0.89 14.20
CA GLY A 31 6.76 -1.70 14.87
C GLY A 31 6.81 -1.46 16.38
N GLN A 32 6.74 -0.20 16.82
CA GLN A 32 6.67 0.13 18.26
C GLN A 32 5.35 -0.31 18.91
N LYS A 33 4.25 -0.35 18.16
CA LYS A 33 2.98 -0.88 18.64
C LYS A 33 3.06 -2.39 18.81
N LEU A 34 3.62 -3.10 17.84
CA LEU A 34 3.81 -4.55 17.87
C LEU A 34 4.71 -4.97 19.04
N ASP A 35 5.83 -4.26 19.24
CA ASP A 35 6.75 -4.51 20.35
C ASP A 35 6.06 -4.35 21.72
N ARG A 36 5.29 -3.26 21.89
CA ARG A 36 4.47 -3.07 23.10
C ARG A 36 3.42 -4.16 23.27
N GLN A 37 2.75 -4.57 22.21
CA GLN A 37 1.75 -5.64 22.26
C GLN A 37 2.39 -6.97 22.67
N ALA A 38 3.57 -7.30 22.16
CA ALA A 38 4.31 -8.48 22.56
C ALA A 38 4.74 -8.40 24.04
N ALA A 39 5.25 -7.26 24.49
CA ALA A 39 5.70 -7.05 25.86
C ALA A 39 4.57 -7.18 26.90
N ILE A 40 3.33 -6.80 26.55
CA ILE A 40 2.17 -6.92 27.45
C ILE A 40 1.39 -8.24 27.28
N GLY A 41 1.87 -9.16 26.43
CA GLY A 41 1.18 -10.42 26.16
C GLY A 41 -0.18 -10.25 25.46
N ALA A 42 -0.26 -9.35 24.48
CA ALA A 42 -1.48 -9.16 23.69
C ALA A 42 -1.92 -10.45 22.99
N SER A 43 -3.22 -10.57 22.72
CA SER A 43 -3.77 -11.73 22.02
C SER A 43 -3.20 -11.85 20.61
N LYS A 44 -3.20 -13.08 20.10
CA LYS A 44 -2.74 -13.39 18.74
C LYS A 44 -3.45 -12.54 17.70
N GLU A 45 -4.77 -12.32 17.83
CA GLU A 45 -5.56 -11.53 16.90
C GLU A 45 -5.08 -10.07 16.81
N LYS A 46 -4.67 -9.47 17.94
CA LYS A 46 -4.15 -8.10 17.98
C LYS A 46 -2.76 -7.97 17.34
N LEU A 47 -1.94 -9.01 17.48
CA LEU A 47 -0.64 -9.09 16.82
C LEU A 47 -0.84 -9.27 15.31
N ASP A 48 -1.70 -10.19 14.90
CA ASP A 48 -2.02 -10.47 13.50
C ASP A 48 -2.62 -9.24 12.79
N GLU A 49 -3.51 -8.50 13.45
CA GLU A 49 -4.04 -7.22 12.93
C GLU A 49 -2.92 -6.22 12.65
N THR A 50 -1.99 -6.06 13.60
CA THR A 50 -0.88 -5.11 13.47
C THR A 50 0.10 -5.54 12.37
N LEU A 51 0.39 -6.84 12.28
CA LEU A 51 1.22 -7.41 11.21
C LEU A 51 0.58 -7.25 9.83
N SER A 52 -0.74 -7.42 9.73
CA SER A 52 -1.49 -7.23 8.48
C SER A 52 -1.35 -5.79 7.97
N VAL A 53 -1.53 -4.80 8.85
CA VAL A 53 -1.36 -3.38 8.50
C VAL A 53 0.09 -3.08 8.10
N MET A 54 1.08 -3.63 8.81
CA MET A 54 2.49 -3.49 8.43
C MET A 54 2.78 -4.05 7.04
N SER A 55 2.19 -5.21 6.69
CA SER A 55 2.33 -5.82 5.37
C SER A 55 1.75 -4.95 4.27
N GLU A 56 0.60 -4.31 4.51
CA GLU A 56 -0.02 -3.40 3.54
C GLU A 56 0.85 -2.16 3.29
N VAL A 57 1.32 -1.50 4.37
CA VAL A 57 2.20 -0.32 4.27
C VAL A 57 3.49 -0.68 3.53
N HIS A 58 4.10 -1.81 3.88
CA HIS A 58 5.28 -2.31 3.20
C HIS A 58 5.03 -2.58 1.71
N GLY A 59 3.92 -3.23 1.35
CA GLY A 59 3.54 -3.49 -0.03
C GLY A 59 3.43 -2.21 -0.87
N ARG A 60 2.81 -1.15 -0.32
CA ARG A 60 2.70 0.15 -1.00
C ARG A 60 4.04 0.85 -1.19
N ILE A 61 4.95 0.74 -0.21
CA ILE A 61 6.33 1.23 -0.36
C ILE A 61 7.03 0.49 -1.49
N VAL A 62 6.95 -0.85 -1.52
CA VAL A 62 7.60 -1.69 -2.55
C VAL A 62 7.07 -1.37 -3.94
N VAL A 63 5.75 -1.29 -4.12
CA VAL A 63 5.15 -0.93 -5.42
C VAL A 63 5.65 0.44 -5.88
N THR A 64 5.63 1.44 -5.00
CA THR A 64 6.07 2.79 -5.36
C THR A 64 7.55 2.84 -5.73
N LEU A 65 8.40 2.14 -4.99
CA LEU A 65 9.83 2.04 -5.31
C LEU A 65 10.05 1.29 -6.63
N THR A 66 9.30 0.23 -6.89
CA THR A 66 9.37 -0.53 -8.15
C THR A 66 8.97 0.34 -9.33
N ASP A 67 7.88 1.10 -9.22
CA ASP A 67 7.41 2.03 -10.25
C ASP A 67 8.40 3.19 -10.50
N ALA A 68 9.08 3.65 -9.45
CA ALA A 68 10.12 4.67 -9.54
C ALA A 68 11.41 4.15 -10.20
N LEU A 69 11.75 2.88 -9.98
CA LEU A 69 12.94 2.22 -10.53
C LEU A 69 12.72 1.69 -11.95
N MET A 70 11.47 1.53 -12.41
CA MET A 70 11.19 1.15 -13.79
C MET A 70 11.58 2.28 -14.76
N PRO A 71 12.44 2.00 -15.76
CA PRO A 71 12.77 2.97 -16.79
C PRO A 71 11.50 3.43 -17.52
N THR A 72 11.43 4.72 -17.85
CA THR A 72 10.26 5.39 -18.46
C THR A 72 9.73 4.71 -19.71
N THR A 73 10.55 3.90 -20.38
CA THR A 73 10.18 3.06 -21.53
C THR A 73 9.30 1.85 -21.17
N GLU A 74 9.41 1.25 -19.99
CA GLU A 74 8.60 0.08 -19.58
C GLU A 74 7.23 0.46 -18.98
N ARG A 75 7.12 1.65 -18.39
CA ARG A 75 5.84 2.19 -17.89
C ARG A 75 4.76 2.27 -18.97
N ARG A 76 5.16 2.55 -20.21
CA ARG A 76 4.25 2.62 -21.37
C ARG A 76 3.72 1.24 -21.80
N TRP A 77 4.52 0.19 -21.67
CA TRP A 77 4.13 -1.17 -22.06
C TRP A 77 3.22 -1.85 -21.04
N HIS A 78 3.40 -1.57 -19.74
CA HIS A 78 2.49 -2.06 -18.70
C HIS A 78 1.10 -1.42 -18.80
N ALA A 79 1.02 -0.10 -19.06
CA ALA A 79 -0.26 0.57 -19.26
C ALA A 79 -1.01 0.05 -20.50
N SER A 80 -0.30 -0.22 -21.61
CA SER A 80 -0.91 -0.75 -22.84
C SER A 80 -1.46 -2.17 -22.67
N ARG A 81 -0.81 -3.04 -21.89
CA ARG A 81 -1.26 -4.43 -21.70
C ARG A 81 -2.50 -4.55 -20.80
N VAL A 82 -2.66 -3.66 -19.83
CA VAL A 82 -3.87 -3.63 -18.98
C VAL A 82 -5.11 -3.20 -19.80
N ILE A 83 -4.95 -2.24 -20.71
CA ILE A 83 -6.04 -1.79 -21.59
C ILE A 83 -6.46 -2.91 -22.57
N ASP A 84 -5.50 -3.66 -23.11
CA ASP A 84 -5.78 -4.76 -24.06
C ASP A 84 -6.48 -5.95 -23.37
N SER A 85 -6.13 -6.25 -22.11
CA SER A 85 -6.82 -7.29 -21.34
C SER A 85 -8.26 -6.93 -20.98
N GLU A 86 -8.56 -5.65 -20.76
CA GLU A 86 -9.92 -5.18 -20.46
C GLU A 86 -10.81 -5.23 -21.71
N LEU A 87 -10.27 -4.88 -22.88
CA LEU A 87 -10.99 -4.97 -24.15
C LEU A 87 -11.34 -6.41 -24.54
N ARG A 88 -10.49 -7.38 -24.16
CA ARG A 88 -10.71 -8.80 -24.45
C ARG A 88 -11.64 -9.49 -23.45
N ALA A 89 -11.87 -8.90 -22.28
CA ALA A 89 -12.80 -9.42 -21.28
C ALA A 89 -14.26 -8.94 -21.49
N VAL A 90 -14.47 -7.98 -22.40
CA VAL A 90 -15.77 -7.34 -22.67
C VAL A 90 -16.32 -7.68 -24.08
N ALA A 91 -15.56 -8.42 -24.89
CA ALA A 91 -15.98 -8.96 -26.19
C ALA A 91 -16.34 -10.44 -26.08
#